data_AF-A0AAX2TN02-F1
#
_entry.id   AF-A0AAX2TN02-F1
#
_cell.length_a   1.000
_cell.length_b   1.000
_cell.length_c   1.000
_cell.angle_alpha   90.00
_cell.angle_beta   90.00
_cell.angle_gamma   90.00
#
_symmetry.space_group_name_H-M   'P 1'
#
loop_
_entity.id
_entity.type
_entity.pdbx_description
1 polymer ?
#
loop_
_entity_poly.entity_id
_entity_poly.type
_entity_poly.pdbx_seq_one_letter_code
_entity_poly.pdbx_strand_id
1 'polypeptide(L)'
;MPSRARKGGLLLQIVQNLPQQGSPAKARGKTRGGGSRRDDGGKAARIHPRRARRLPDIGRRPVDATGRGMRVIRLILPYPVSANRYWRIWRNRAVRSAEAAAYRETVRRIAQGAGAMPSEGAVAVYVRLIPKANKDGGANKTVIDLDNALKVTLDALQGVAYHNDRQVRRIAADYADEPVAGGGLAVEVGEL
;
A
#
# COMPACT_ATOMS: atom_id res chain seq x y z
N MET A 1 -2.50 -15.88 -42.43
CA MET A 1 -2.68 -16.09 -40.98
C MET A 1 -1.32 -16.12 -40.29
N PRO A 2 -0.93 -15.11 -39.49
CA PRO A 2 0.16 -15.20 -38.51
C PRO A 2 -0.39 -15.46 -37.09
N SER A 3 0.42 -16.03 -36.19
CA SER A 3 -0.02 -16.51 -34.88
C SER A 3 0.01 -15.44 -33.76
N ARG A 4 -0.70 -15.70 -32.66
CA ARG A 4 -0.83 -14.80 -31.50
C ARG A 4 0.48 -14.72 -30.70
N ALA A 5 1.00 -13.50 -30.53
CA ALA A 5 2.05 -13.22 -29.55
C ALA A 5 1.53 -13.42 -28.12
N ARG A 6 2.24 -14.20 -27.30
CA ARG A 6 2.02 -14.25 -25.84
C ARG A 6 2.84 -13.13 -25.19
N LYS A 7 2.18 -12.21 -24.48
CA LYS A 7 2.84 -11.30 -23.53
C LYS A 7 2.10 -11.31 -22.19
N GLY A 8 2.74 -11.94 -21.20
CA GLY A 8 2.33 -11.98 -19.80
C GLY A 8 3.51 -12.50 -18.98
N GLY A 9 3.76 -11.91 -17.81
CA GLY A 9 4.94 -12.23 -17.00
C GLY A 9 5.87 -11.05 -16.73
N LEU A 10 5.34 -9.93 -16.23
CA LEU A 10 6.15 -8.91 -15.53
C LEU A 10 5.42 -8.39 -14.28
N LEU A 11 4.93 -9.33 -13.46
CA LEU A 11 4.32 -9.08 -12.16
C LEU A 11 4.51 -10.30 -11.22
N LEU A 12 5.71 -10.91 -11.26
CA LEU A 12 6.04 -12.08 -10.43
C LEU A 12 7.52 -12.12 -10.03
N GLN A 13 8.00 -11.04 -9.43
CA GLN A 13 9.24 -10.97 -8.65
C GLN A 13 9.09 -9.86 -7.60
N ILE A 14 9.94 -9.84 -6.57
CA ILE A 14 9.87 -8.94 -5.40
C ILE A 14 8.66 -9.22 -4.45
N VAL A 15 8.37 -10.50 -4.18
CA VAL A 15 7.70 -10.91 -2.91
C VAL A 15 8.33 -12.21 -2.38
N GLN A 16 9.63 -12.17 -2.06
CA GLN A 16 10.32 -13.19 -1.27
C GLN A 16 11.27 -12.51 -0.28
N ASN A 17 11.51 -13.15 0.87
CA ASN A 17 12.30 -12.67 2.02
C ASN A 17 11.68 -11.55 2.88
N LEU A 18 10.55 -11.87 3.53
CA LEU A 18 10.30 -11.39 4.91
C LEU A 18 10.64 -12.54 5.89
N PRO A 19 11.33 -12.28 7.02
CA PRO A 19 11.68 -13.33 7.98
C PRO A 19 10.45 -13.81 8.75
N GLN A 20 10.23 -15.13 8.77
CA GLN A 20 9.18 -15.76 9.58
C GLN A 20 9.62 -15.81 11.06
N GLN A 21 8.80 -15.30 11.98
CA GLN A 21 8.88 -15.65 13.40
C GLN A 21 7.80 -16.69 13.70
N GLY A 22 8.19 -17.81 14.33
CA GLY A 22 7.37 -19.02 14.42
C GLY A 22 6.88 -19.39 15.81
N SER A 23 6.31 -20.61 15.90
CA SER A 23 5.84 -21.32 17.10
C SER A 23 4.51 -20.84 17.74
N PRO A 24 3.76 -21.73 18.41
CA PRO A 24 3.55 -23.16 18.10
C PRO A 24 2.04 -23.53 18.02
N ALA A 25 1.73 -24.80 17.78
CA ALA A 25 0.37 -25.29 17.48
C ALA A 25 -0.44 -25.78 18.70
N LYS A 26 -1.78 -25.86 18.54
CA LYS A 26 -2.71 -26.75 19.27
C LYS A 26 -3.92 -27.08 18.37
N ALA A 27 -4.75 -28.06 18.75
CA ALA A 27 -5.39 -28.95 17.77
C ALA A 27 -6.87 -29.36 18.03
N ARG A 28 -7.46 -29.97 16.98
CA ARG A 28 -8.67 -30.85 16.91
C ARG A 28 -10.08 -30.21 16.98
N GLY A 29 -10.95 -30.69 16.08
CA GLY A 29 -12.42 -30.57 16.12
C GLY A 29 -13.08 -31.16 14.85
N LYS A 30 -14.01 -32.13 15.00
CA LYS A 30 -15.00 -32.58 13.98
C LYS A 30 -16.39 -32.09 14.48
N THR A 31 -17.47 -31.91 13.70
CA THR A 31 -18.28 -32.86 12.90
C THR A 31 -19.25 -32.06 11.98
N ARG A 32 -19.51 -32.41 10.70
CA ARG A 32 -20.44 -33.42 10.12
C ARG A 32 -21.95 -33.08 10.18
N GLY A 33 -22.62 -33.11 9.00
CA GLY A 33 -24.08 -32.93 8.77
C GLY A 33 -24.39 -31.71 7.89
N GLY A 34 -25.38 -31.68 6.97
CA GLY A 34 -26.25 -32.75 6.42
C GLY A 34 -27.60 -32.21 5.90
N GLY A 35 -27.89 -32.31 4.59
CA GLY A 35 -29.17 -31.83 4.00
C GLY A 35 -29.14 -31.73 2.46
N SER A 36 -30.31 -31.72 1.79
CA SER A 36 -30.39 -31.74 0.31
C SER A 36 -31.74 -31.24 -0.25
N ARG A 37 -31.81 -31.05 -1.58
CA ARG A 37 -32.96 -30.61 -2.44
C ARG A 37 -33.07 -29.08 -2.54
N ARG A 38 -32.97 -28.47 -3.74
CA ARG A 38 -33.75 -28.57 -5.01
C ARG A 38 -35.05 -27.76 -4.93
N ASP A 39 -35.42 -26.89 -5.88
CA ASP A 39 -34.68 -26.24 -6.99
C ASP A 39 -35.02 -24.71 -6.89
N ASP A 40 -35.12 -23.80 -7.87
CA ASP A 40 -34.96 -23.73 -9.33
C ASP A 40 -34.70 -22.23 -9.71
N GLY A 41 -34.54 -21.91 -11.02
CA GLY A 41 -34.78 -20.57 -11.57
C GLY A 41 -33.54 -19.89 -12.14
N GLY A 42 -33.35 -19.99 -13.46
CA GLY A 42 -32.14 -19.51 -14.13
C GLY A 42 -32.07 -17.99 -14.37
N LYS A 43 -30.85 -17.45 -14.34
CA LYS A 43 -30.46 -16.24 -15.10
C LYS A 43 -29.00 -16.38 -15.54
N ALA A 44 -28.74 -16.23 -16.84
CA ALA A 44 -27.40 -16.38 -17.41
C ALA A 44 -26.47 -15.25 -16.95
N ALA A 45 -25.71 -15.49 -15.89
CA ALA A 45 -24.70 -14.56 -15.40
C ALA A 45 -23.63 -14.35 -16.48
N ARG A 46 -23.60 -13.15 -17.07
CA ARG A 46 -22.73 -12.80 -18.19
C ARG A 46 -21.27 -12.99 -17.77
N ILE A 47 -20.56 -13.90 -18.44
CA ILE A 47 -19.13 -14.17 -18.19
C ILE A 47 -18.33 -12.99 -18.73
N HIS A 48 -18.22 -11.93 -17.93
CA HIS A 48 -17.33 -10.82 -18.22
C HIS A 48 -15.88 -11.33 -18.16
N PRO A 49 -15.08 -11.18 -19.24
CA PRO A 49 -13.72 -11.67 -19.25
C PRO A 49 -12.91 -10.95 -18.16
N ARG A 50 -12.06 -11.71 -17.46
CA ARG A 50 -11.23 -11.22 -16.34
C ARG A 50 -10.34 -10.06 -16.79
N ARG A 51 -10.82 -8.81 -16.64
CA ARG A 51 -9.99 -7.61 -16.71
C ARG A 51 -8.93 -7.74 -15.61
N ALA A 52 -7.68 -7.95 -15.99
CA ALA A 52 -6.56 -7.74 -15.08
C ALA A 52 -6.64 -6.29 -14.60
N ARG A 53 -6.96 -6.10 -13.32
CA ARG A 53 -7.20 -4.76 -12.74
C ARG A 53 -5.86 -4.06 -12.55
N ARG A 54 -5.39 -3.46 -13.64
CA ARG A 54 -4.41 -2.36 -13.66
C ARG A 54 -4.76 -1.39 -12.51
N LEU A 55 -3.76 -0.92 -11.76
CA LEU A 55 -3.96 0.12 -10.76
C LEU A 55 -4.79 1.25 -11.39
N PRO A 56 -5.73 1.87 -10.65
CA PRO A 56 -6.58 2.92 -11.20
C PRO A 56 -5.72 3.99 -11.84
N ASP A 57 -6.09 4.38 -13.06
CA ASP A 57 -5.29 5.29 -13.88
C ASP A 57 -5.38 6.69 -13.27
N ILE A 58 -4.38 7.05 -12.45
CA ILE A 58 -4.18 8.41 -11.95
C ILE A 58 -3.76 9.23 -13.18
N GLY A 59 -4.77 9.73 -13.88
CA GLY A 59 -4.73 9.85 -15.33
C GLY A 59 -3.73 10.89 -15.83
N ARG A 60 -2.96 10.47 -16.85
CA ARG A 60 -1.80 11.17 -17.46
C ARG A 60 -0.55 11.10 -16.59
N ARG A 61 0.61 10.99 -17.25
CA ARG A 61 1.89 11.40 -16.66
C ARG A 61 1.71 12.86 -16.23
N PRO A 62 1.89 13.24 -14.96
CA PRO A 62 1.80 14.64 -14.56
C PRO A 62 2.80 15.46 -15.38
N VAL A 63 2.31 16.56 -15.93
CA VAL A 63 3.10 17.52 -16.71
C VAL A 63 2.92 18.89 -16.10
N ASP A 64 4.01 19.66 -16.07
CA ASP A 64 3.96 21.05 -15.65
C ASP A 64 3.25 21.93 -16.70
N ALA A 65 3.10 23.22 -16.39
CA ALA A 65 2.50 24.21 -17.31
C ALA A 65 3.29 24.37 -18.63
N THR A 66 4.49 23.82 -18.75
CA THR A 66 5.32 23.80 -19.98
C THR A 66 5.23 22.47 -20.75
N GLY A 67 4.46 21.49 -20.25
CA GLY A 67 4.36 20.15 -20.84
C GLY A 67 5.50 19.20 -20.48
N ARG A 68 6.43 19.62 -19.60
CA ARG A 68 7.54 18.76 -19.15
C ARG A 68 6.98 17.69 -18.20
N GLY A 69 7.33 16.42 -18.45
CA GLY A 69 6.95 15.33 -17.56
C GLY A 69 7.59 15.48 -16.19
N MET A 70 6.76 15.76 -15.19
CA MET A 70 7.14 15.89 -13.77
C MET A 70 7.79 14.61 -13.26
N ARG A 71 8.71 14.70 -12.29
CA ARG A 71 9.19 13.49 -11.62
C ARG A 71 8.07 12.94 -10.73
N VAL A 72 7.84 11.64 -10.84
CA VAL A 72 6.86 10.89 -10.05
C VAL A 72 7.54 9.63 -9.54
N ILE A 73 7.51 9.42 -8.22
CA ILE A 73 7.98 8.21 -7.58
C ILE A 73 6.80 7.41 -7.03
N ARG A 74 6.87 6.09 -7.19
CA ARG A 74 5.87 5.11 -6.71
C ARG A 74 6.55 4.13 -5.77
N LEU A 75 6.02 4.00 -4.56
CA LEU A 75 6.59 3.17 -3.50
C LEU A 75 5.52 2.21 -2.95
N ILE A 76 5.92 0.96 -2.69
CA ILE A 76 5.15 0.04 -1.85
C ILE A 76 5.85 0.00 -0.48
N LEU A 77 5.20 0.54 0.54
CA LEU A 77 5.74 0.64 1.89
C LEU A 77 5.09 -0.42 2.80
N PRO A 78 5.80 -0.91 3.84
CA PRO A 78 5.20 -1.76 4.86
C PRO A 78 4.07 -1.04 5.58
N TYR A 79 3.13 -1.80 6.14
CA TYR A 79 2.01 -1.23 6.88
C TYR A 79 2.51 -0.38 8.06
N PRO A 80 2.07 0.90 8.19
CA PRO A 80 2.71 1.82 9.12
C PRO A 80 2.41 1.50 10.58
N VAL A 81 3.35 1.90 11.44
CA VAL A 81 3.15 1.99 12.89
C VAL A 81 2.07 3.05 13.15
N SER A 82 1.11 2.81 14.04
CA SER A 82 0.08 3.82 14.34
C SER A 82 0.67 5.08 14.98
N ALA A 83 0.10 6.24 14.71
CA ALA A 83 0.59 7.53 15.18
C ALA A 83 0.81 7.58 16.71
N ASN A 84 -0.05 6.92 17.49
CA ASN A 84 0.02 6.84 18.96
C ASN A 84 1.19 5.97 19.48
N ARG A 85 1.75 5.12 18.62
CA ARG A 85 2.93 4.28 18.88
C ARG A 85 4.21 4.88 18.26
N TYR A 86 4.03 5.64 17.17
CA TYR A 86 5.05 6.39 16.45
C TYR A 86 5.55 7.62 17.22
N TRP A 87 4.62 8.44 17.75
CA TRP A 87 4.92 9.62 18.55
C TRP A 87 4.79 9.31 20.04
N ARG A 88 5.70 9.87 20.85
CA ARG A 88 5.72 9.77 22.32
C ARG A 88 5.96 11.15 22.92
N ILE A 89 5.55 11.35 24.16
CA ILE A 89 5.86 12.58 24.91
C ILE A 89 7.09 12.34 25.78
N TRP A 90 8.09 13.20 25.67
CA TRP A 90 9.26 13.23 26.53
C TRP A 90 9.59 14.68 26.90
N ARG A 91 9.69 14.99 28.20
CA ARG A 91 9.90 16.36 28.72
C ARG A 91 8.97 17.40 28.04
N ASN A 92 7.68 17.09 27.99
CA ASN A 92 6.60 17.89 27.36
C ASN A 92 6.80 18.19 25.87
N ARG A 93 7.62 17.42 25.15
CA ARG A 93 7.82 17.52 23.70
C ARG A 93 7.42 16.22 23.00
N ALA A 94 6.83 16.33 21.81
CA ALA A 94 6.59 15.18 20.95
C ALA A 94 7.92 14.70 20.34
N VAL A 95 8.25 13.43 20.54
CA VAL A 95 9.44 12.76 20.00
C VAL A 95 9.04 11.49 19.25
N ARG A 96 9.87 11.08 18.28
CA ARG A 96 9.67 9.81 17.54
C ARG A 96 10.12 8.64 18.42
N SER A 97 9.38 7.53 18.40
CA SER A 97 9.75 6.29 19.09
C SER A 97 10.87 5.53 18.35
N ALA A 98 11.46 4.53 19.01
CA ALA A 98 12.42 3.63 18.36
C ALA A 98 11.81 2.90 17.15
N GLU A 99 10.51 2.58 17.22
CA GLU A 99 9.77 1.98 16.10
C GLU A 99 9.53 2.97 14.95
N ALA A 100 9.26 4.24 15.27
CA ALA A 100 9.19 5.30 14.26
C ALA A 100 10.53 5.43 13.53
N ALA A 101 11.66 5.42 14.25
CA ALA A 101 12.99 5.41 13.64
C ALA A 101 13.21 4.18 12.73
N ALA A 102 12.84 2.98 13.19
CA ALA A 102 12.95 1.75 12.39
C ALA A 102 12.04 1.77 11.15
N TYR A 103 10.83 2.34 11.26
CA TYR A 103 9.91 2.52 10.14
C TYR A 103 10.46 3.51 9.10
N ARG A 104 10.90 4.71 9.53
CA ARG A 104 11.57 5.70 8.67
C ARG A 104 12.75 5.11 7.92
N GLU A 105 13.61 4.37 8.62
CA GLU A 105 14.76 3.71 8.05
C GLU A 105 14.38 2.65 7.01
N THR A 106 13.29 1.91 7.24
CA THR A 106 12.76 0.95 6.26
C THR A 106 12.20 1.67 5.02
N VAL A 107 11.44 2.75 5.19
CA VAL A 107 10.94 3.59 4.09
C VAL A 107 12.10 4.18 3.28
N ARG A 108 13.14 4.70 3.94
CA ARG A 108 14.35 5.24 3.31
C ARG A 108 15.04 4.20 2.41
N ARG A 109 15.22 2.96 2.88
CA ARG A 109 15.82 1.87 2.08
C ARG A 109 14.99 1.51 0.85
N ILE A 110 13.67 1.37 1.02
CA ILE A 110 12.75 1.05 -0.08
C ILE A 110 12.80 2.15 -1.15
N ALA A 111 12.76 3.41 -0.72
CA ALA A 111 12.83 4.55 -1.61
C ALA A 111 14.19 4.64 -2.34
N GLN A 112 15.31 4.44 -1.64
CA GLN A 112 16.64 4.38 -2.28
C GLN A 112 16.74 3.24 -3.30
N GLY A 113 16.19 2.06 -3.00
CA GLY A 113 16.09 0.95 -3.95
C GLY A 113 15.19 1.24 -5.17
N ALA A 114 14.26 2.19 -5.04
CA ALA A 114 13.43 2.71 -6.12
C ALA A 114 14.03 3.93 -6.85
N GLY A 115 15.28 4.32 -6.55
CA GLY A 115 15.95 5.48 -7.16
C GLY A 115 15.43 6.83 -6.66
N ALA A 116 14.90 6.90 -5.43
CA ALA A 116 14.39 8.15 -4.86
C ALA A 116 15.46 9.23 -4.73
N MET A 117 15.10 10.42 -5.21
CA MET A 117 15.74 11.69 -4.87
C MET A 117 14.65 12.63 -4.37
N PRO A 118 14.88 13.41 -3.30
CA PRO A 118 13.96 14.47 -2.91
C PRO A 118 13.63 15.42 -4.06
N SER A 119 12.40 15.94 -4.10
CA SER A 119 12.08 17.11 -4.91
C SER A 119 12.53 18.40 -4.19
N GLU A 120 12.98 19.37 -4.98
CA GLU A 120 13.20 20.76 -4.56
C GLU A 120 11.92 21.61 -4.64
N GLY A 121 10.92 21.14 -5.40
CA GLY A 121 9.69 21.88 -5.72
C GLY A 121 8.53 21.62 -4.76
N ALA A 122 7.34 22.07 -5.13
CA ALA A 122 6.10 21.62 -4.49
C ALA A 122 5.77 20.19 -4.95
N VAL A 123 5.06 19.42 -4.12
CA VAL A 123 4.68 18.04 -4.42
C VAL A 123 3.21 17.74 -4.07
N ALA A 124 2.62 16.83 -4.83
CA ALA A 124 1.41 16.09 -4.47
C ALA A 124 1.81 14.75 -3.86
N VAL A 125 1.13 14.35 -2.79
CA VAL A 125 1.27 13.04 -2.16
C VAL A 125 -0.07 12.31 -2.22
N TYR A 126 -0.04 11.06 -2.67
CA TYR A 126 -1.20 10.18 -2.70
C TYR A 126 -0.89 8.87 -1.97
N VAL A 127 -1.77 8.44 -1.06
CA VAL A 127 -1.57 7.26 -0.21
C VAL A 127 -2.80 6.34 -0.27
N ARG A 128 -2.65 5.15 -0.88
CA ARG A 128 -3.62 4.06 -0.74
C ARG A 128 -3.19 3.12 0.38
N LEU A 129 -4.01 3.04 1.43
CA LEU A 129 -3.83 2.11 2.55
C LEU A 129 -4.34 0.73 2.18
N ILE A 130 -3.44 -0.27 2.17
CA ILE A 130 -3.76 -1.66 1.83
C ILE A 130 -4.08 -2.41 3.15
N PRO A 131 -5.33 -2.86 3.37
CA PRO A 131 -5.70 -3.55 4.60
C PRO A 131 -4.91 -4.85 4.80
N LYS A 132 -4.76 -5.27 6.05
CA LYS A 132 -4.16 -6.57 6.38
C LYS A 132 -5.14 -7.70 6.07
N ALA A 133 -4.68 -8.75 5.43
CA ALA A 133 -5.42 -10.01 5.37
C ALA A 133 -5.30 -10.77 6.70
N ASN A 134 -6.39 -11.43 7.08
CA ASN A 134 -6.44 -12.45 8.12
C ASN A 134 -5.89 -13.79 7.59
N LYS A 135 -5.80 -14.81 8.46
CA LYS A 135 -5.34 -16.16 8.08
C LYS A 135 -6.28 -16.89 7.12
N ASP A 136 -7.53 -16.46 7.01
CA ASP A 136 -8.55 -16.96 6.07
C ASP A 136 -8.60 -16.17 4.75
N GLY A 137 -7.74 -15.16 4.57
CA GLY A 137 -7.73 -14.26 3.41
C GLY A 137 -8.73 -13.10 3.49
N GLY A 138 -9.64 -13.06 4.47
CA GLY A 138 -10.56 -11.96 4.68
C GLY A 138 -9.85 -10.70 5.20
N ALA A 139 -10.48 -9.53 5.04
CA ALA A 139 -9.95 -8.28 5.57
C ALA A 139 -9.93 -8.28 7.11
N ASN A 140 -8.83 -7.80 7.70
CA ASN A 140 -8.74 -7.61 9.15
C ASN A 140 -9.64 -6.45 9.58
N LYS A 141 -10.48 -6.68 10.59
CA LYS A 141 -11.41 -5.68 11.14
C LYS A 141 -10.69 -4.51 11.84
N THR A 142 -9.44 -4.70 12.25
CA THR A 142 -8.58 -3.66 12.80
C THR A 142 -7.69 -3.11 11.70
N VAL A 143 -8.17 -2.07 11.02
CA VAL A 143 -7.38 -1.23 10.11
C VAL A 143 -7.17 0.12 10.81
N ILE A 144 -6.00 0.73 10.64
CA ILE A 144 -5.78 2.12 11.06
C ILE A 144 -6.54 3.10 10.15
N ASP A 145 -6.78 4.29 10.68
CA ASP A 145 -7.42 5.39 9.97
C ASP A 145 -6.50 6.02 8.91
N LEU A 146 -7.08 6.71 7.91
CA LEU A 146 -6.32 7.31 6.81
C LEU A 146 -5.48 8.52 7.24
N ASP A 147 -5.94 9.34 8.19
CA ASP A 147 -5.18 10.46 8.75
C ASP A 147 -3.96 9.96 9.57
N ASN A 148 -4.15 8.86 10.30
CA ASN A 148 -3.16 8.15 11.08
C ASN A 148 -2.05 7.59 10.17
N ALA A 149 -2.45 6.93 9.07
CA ALA A 149 -1.55 6.48 8.01
C ALA A 149 -0.82 7.66 7.33
N LEU A 150 -1.53 8.72 6.95
CA LEU A 150 -0.97 9.92 6.32
C LEU A 150 0.09 10.58 7.21
N LYS A 151 -0.23 10.86 8.48
CA LYS A 151 0.66 11.55 9.43
C LYS A 151 2.00 10.82 9.61
N VAL A 152 1.97 9.49 9.60
CA VAL A 152 3.18 8.64 9.72
C VAL A 152 3.93 8.54 8.40
N THR A 153 3.20 8.47 7.28
CA THR A 153 3.79 8.37 5.93
C THR A 153 4.49 9.65 5.51
N LEU A 154 3.89 10.81 5.78
CA LEU A 154 4.47 12.11 5.44
C LEU A 154 5.77 12.36 6.23
N ASP A 155 5.77 12.12 7.54
CA ASP A 155 6.99 12.20 8.35
C ASP A 155 8.09 11.28 7.81
N ALA A 156 7.76 10.05 7.42
CA ALA A 156 8.73 9.07 6.92
C ALA A 156 9.27 9.33 5.51
N LEU A 157 8.57 10.13 4.70
CA LEU A 157 9.02 10.55 3.36
C LEU A 157 9.84 11.86 3.39
N GLN A 158 9.80 12.61 4.48
CA GLN A 158 10.62 13.80 4.65
C GLN A 158 12.11 13.45 4.75
N GLY A 159 12.93 14.07 3.89
CA GLY A 159 14.32 13.73 3.65
C GLY A 159 14.53 12.59 2.64
N VAL A 160 13.46 12.13 1.97
CA VAL A 160 13.48 10.96 1.07
C VAL A 160 12.81 11.26 -0.27
N ALA A 161 11.58 11.80 -0.27
CA ALA A 161 10.84 12.22 -1.47
C ALA A 161 10.70 13.76 -1.59
N TYR A 162 10.91 14.48 -0.49
CA TYR A 162 10.96 15.95 -0.39
C TYR A 162 11.71 16.33 0.89
N HIS A 163 12.29 17.52 0.96
CA HIS A 163 13.10 17.96 2.11
C HIS A 163 12.26 18.39 3.32
N ASN A 164 11.11 19.01 3.07
CA ASN A 164 10.23 19.52 4.12
C ASN A 164 8.75 19.37 3.78
N ASP A 165 7.93 19.11 4.80
CA ASP A 165 6.48 18.91 4.72
C ASP A 165 5.73 20.12 4.10
N ARG A 166 6.25 21.35 4.23
CA ARG A 166 5.69 22.55 3.55
C ARG A 166 5.67 22.46 2.02
N GLN A 167 6.42 21.52 1.43
CA GLN A 167 6.40 21.24 -0.02
C GLN A 167 5.14 20.48 -0.43
N VAL A 168 4.51 19.74 0.48
CA VAL A 168 3.30 18.96 0.20
C VAL A 168 2.11 19.92 0.07
N ARG A 169 1.70 20.22 -1.17
CA ARG A 169 0.61 21.17 -1.48
C ARG A 169 -0.67 20.50 -1.96
N ARG A 170 -0.66 19.19 -2.20
CA ARG A 170 -1.87 18.37 -2.44
C ARG A 170 -1.71 17.04 -1.72
N ILE A 171 -2.76 16.59 -1.04
CA ILE A 171 -2.84 15.29 -0.37
C ILE A 171 -4.14 14.62 -0.78
N ALA A 172 -4.08 13.32 -1.09
CA ALA A 172 -5.26 12.46 -1.22
C ALA A 172 -4.96 11.07 -0.64
N ALA A 173 -5.98 10.40 -0.09
CA ALA A 173 -5.84 9.05 0.43
C ALA A 173 -7.15 8.25 0.30
N ASP A 174 -7.00 6.93 0.14
CA ASP A 174 -8.12 5.98 0.14
C ASP A 174 -7.68 4.60 0.69
N TYR A 175 -8.64 3.70 0.88
CA TYR A 175 -8.38 2.29 1.17
C TYR A 175 -8.32 1.47 -0.13
N ALA A 176 -7.50 0.43 -0.15
CA ALA A 176 -7.58 -0.60 -1.18
C ALA A 176 -8.76 -1.55 -0.92
N ASP A 177 -9.49 -1.94 -1.97
CA ASP A 177 -10.57 -2.95 -1.90
C ASP A 177 -10.06 -4.33 -1.44
N GLU A 178 -8.84 -4.69 -1.85
CA GLU A 178 -8.27 -6.03 -1.69
C GLU A 178 -7.23 -6.05 -0.53
N PRO A 179 -7.45 -6.87 0.52
CA PRO A 179 -6.50 -7.01 1.64
C PRO A 179 -5.29 -7.88 1.25
N VAL A 180 -4.13 -7.59 1.82
CA VAL A 180 -2.87 -8.31 1.53
C VAL A 180 -2.24 -8.85 2.82
N ALA A 181 -1.54 -9.99 2.76
CA ALA A 181 -0.81 -10.55 3.89
C ALA A 181 0.21 -9.53 4.44
N GLY A 182 0.10 -9.18 5.73
CA GLY A 182 0.89 -8.11 6.36
C GLY A 182 0.39 -6.68 6.10
N GLY A 183 -0.37 -6.47 5.02
CA GLY A 183 -0.84 -5.15 4.55
C GLY A 183 0.29 -4.24 4.08
N GLY A 184 -0.04 -3.01 3.69
CA GLY A 184 0.96 -2.04 3.24
C GLY A 184 0.38 -0.67 2.91
N LEU A 185 1.19 0.16 2.27
CA LEU A 185 0.77 1.36 1.57
C LEU A 185 1.25 1.29 0.13
N ALA A 186 0.41 1.68 -0.82
CA ALA A 186 0.87 2.13 -2.13
C ALA A 186 0.90 3.67 -2.11
N VAL A 187 2.08 4.24 -2.30
CA VAL A 187 2.30 5.69 -2.23
C VAL A 187 2.80 6.22 -3.56
N GLU A 188 2.25 7.35 -3.99
CA GLU A 188 2.78 8.14 -5.09
C GLU A 188 3.16 9.53 -4.59
N VAL A 189 4.32 10.03 -5.00
CA VAL A 189 4.73 11.42 -4.81
C VAL A 189 5.13 11.98 -6.17
N GLY A 190 4.49 13.08 -6.58
CA GLY A 190 4.76 13.77 -7.85
C GLY A 190 5.02 15.25 -7.63
N GLU A 191 5.86 15.85 -8.46
CA GLU A 191 6.10 17.30 -8.46
C GLU A 191 4.86 18.10 -8.94
N LEU A 192 4.81 19.40 -8.62
CA LEU A 192 3.71 20.33 -8.93
C LEU A 192 4.18 21.59 -9.66
#